data_AF-A0A5D3KRA7-F1
#
_entry.id   AF-A0A5D3KRA7-F1
#
_cell.length_a   1.000
_cell.length_b   1.000
_cell.length_c   1.000
_cell.angle_alpha   90.00
_cell.angle_beta   90.00
_cell.angle_gamma   90.00
#
_symmetry.space_group_name_H-M   'P 1'
#
loop_
_entity.id
_entity.type
_entity.pdbx_description
1 polymer ?
#
loop_
_entity_poly.entity_id
_entity_poly.type
_entity_poly.pdbx_seq_one_letter_code
_entity_poly.pdbx_strand_id
1 'polypeptide(L)'
;MTRALILGGIADASLLAAEIARAGIDAVYSYGGRTRAPADQPLPIRIGGFGGASGLADYVRREGITHVIDATHPFAAEMSRNAVEACAQTDTPLIALERTPWAKAPGDNWIEVSDVNAAVAALPETPAPVFLGIGRQHIAPFAARPQHAYTLRFVDPPEAPLPFAADVIVSRGPFTLDGELAMMRTQGIAWIVARNSGGDGARAKIDAARRLGLPVIMISRPKLPERLRAESVTEVMQWLDHRTPLGA
;
A
#
# COMPACT_ATOMS: atom_id res chain seq x y z
N MET A 1 14.86 -25.37 -9.38
CA MET A 1 15.56 -24.06 -9.41
C MET A 1 14.59 -23.01 -8.88
N THR A 2 15.07 -22.03 -8.13
CA THR A 2 14.21 -20.98 -7.56
C THR A 2 13.69 -20.06 -8.65
N ARG A 3 12.38 -19.91 -8.72
CA ARG A 3 11.66 -18.89 -9.50
C ARG A 3 10.68 -18.17 -8.58
N ALA A 4 10.87 -16.87 -8.38
CA ALA A 4 10.10 -16.08 -7.42
C ALA A 4 9.01 -15.22 -8.11
N LEU A 5 7.90 -15.00 -7.42
CA LEU A 5 6.88 -14.03 -7.80
C LEU A 5 6.83 -12.91 -6.76
N ILE A 6 7.13 -11.69 -7.18
CA ILE A 6 7.00 -10.50 -6.34
C ILE A 6 5.64 -9.86 -6.62
N LEU A 7 4.72 -9.92 -5.66
CA LEU A 7 3.49 -9.15 -5.69
C LEU A 7 3.82 -7.73 -5.23
N GLY A 8 3.98 -6.80 -6.18
CA GLY A 8 4.56 -5.49 -5.91
C GLY A 8 3.56 -4.35 -5.73
N GLY A 9 4.09 -3.13 -5.63
CA GLY A 9 3.31 -1.89 -5.54
C GLY A 9 3.75 -0.90 -4.47
N ILE A 10 4.83 -1.18 -3.75
CA ILE A 10 5.48 -0.25 -2.81
C ILE A 10 6.96 -0.07 -3.17
N ALA A 11 7.60 0.96 -2.60
CA ALA A 11 9.01 1.23 -2.85
C ALA A 11 9.93 0.06 -2.47
N ASP A 12 9.62 -0.65 -1.39
CA ASP A 12 10.43 -1.79 -0.94
C ASP A 12 10.35 -2.98 -1.90
N ALA A 13 9.22 -3.14 -2.60
CA ALA A 13 9.12 -4.16 -3.65
C ALA A 13 10.11 -3.86 -4.78
N SER A 14 10.28 -2.58 -5.16
CA SER A 14 11.28 -2.17 -6.15
C SER A 14 12.71 -2.38 -5.66
N LEU A 15 12.99 -2.08 -4.38
CA LEU A 15 14.29 -2.35 -3.77
C LEU A 15 14.61 -3.85 -3.75
N LEU A 16 13.63 -4.68 -3.38
CA LEU A 16 13.73 -6.13 -3.41
C LEU A 16 13.98 -6.64 -4.83
N ALA A 17 13.25 -6.13 -5.83
CA ALA A 17 13.42 -6.52 -7.22
C ALA A 17 14.86 -6.25 -7.71
N ALA A 18 15.44 -5.11 -7.32
CA ALA A 18 16.83 -4.79 -7.63
C ALA A 18 17.83 -5.77 -6.99
N GLU A 19 17.64 -6.13 -5.72
CA GLU A 19 18.51 -7.10 -5.04
C GLU A 19 18.38 -8.52 -5.63
N ILE A 20 17.18 -8.96 -5.96
CA ILE A 20 16.92 -10.24 -6.62
C ILE A 20 17.59 -10.29 -8.00
N ALA A 21 17.46 -9.23 -8.80
CA ALA A 21 18.11 -9.12 -10.10
C ALA A 21 19.64 -9.13 -9.98
N ARG A 22 20.20 -8.39 -9.00
CA ARG A 22 21.64 -8.37 -8.72
C ARG A 22 22.17 -9.74 -8.29
N ALA A 23 21.37 -10.53 -7.57
CA ALA A 23 21.70 -11.89 -7.17
C ALA A 23 21.52 -12.92 -8.29
N GLY A 24 20.98 -12.54 -9.45
CA GLY A 24 20.73 -13.46 -10.56
C GLY A 24 19.63 -14.49 -10.28
N ILE A 25 18.73 -14.20 -9.34
CA ILE A 25 17.59 -15.08 -9.02
C ILE A 25 16.50 -14.85 -10.06
N ASP A 26 15.99 -15.94 -10.65
CA ASP A 26 14.89 -15.88 -11.59
C ASP A 26 13.60 -15.43 -10.88
N ALA A 27 12.98 -14.36 -11.37
CA ALA A 27 11.80 -13.78 -10.74
C ALA A 27 10.93 -12.99 -11.71
N VAL A 28 9.65 -12.87 -11.37
CA VAL A 28 8.68 -12.02 -12.06
C VAL A 28 8.13 -10.99 -11.08
N TYR A 29 8.07 -9.73 -11.51
CA TYR A 29 7.43 -8.65 -10.77
C TYR A 29 6.00 -8.44 -11.26
N SER A 30 5.03 -8.40 -10.33
CA SER A 30 3.61 -8.28 -10.64
C SER A 30 3.01 -6.98 -10.14
N TYR A 31 2.49 -6.16 -11.06
CA TYR A 31 1.68 -4.98 -10.75
C TYR A 31 0.19 -5.28 -10.87
N GLY A 32 -0.59 -4.71 -9.94
CA GLY A 32 -2.06 -4.80 -9.97
C GLY A 32 -2.74 -3.91 -11.03
N GLY A 33 -2.00 -3.16 -11.87
CA GLY A 33 -2.57 -2.32 -12.94
C GLY A 33 -3.34 -1.09 -12.45
N ARG A 34 -2.95 -0.51 -11.30
CA ARG A 34 -3.67 0.62 -10.67
C ARG A 34 -3.18 2.01 -11.08
N THR A 35 -2.08 2.07 -11.83
CA THR A 35 -1.46 3.31 -12.33
C THR A 35 -1.18 3.17 -13.82
N ARG A 36 -1.29 4.26 -14.58
CA ARG A 36 -1.10 4.25 -16.04
C ARG A 36 0.32 3.90 -16.46
N ALA A 37 1.30 4.44 -15.74
CA ALA A 37 2.72 4.20 -15.96
C ALA A 37 3.35 3.71 -14.65
N PRO A 38 3.33 2.39 -14.38
CA PRO A 38 4.08 1.82 -13.26
C PRO A 38 5.58 2.03 -13.49
N ALA A 39 6.36 2.07 -12.41
CA ALA A 39 7.80 2.20 -12.52
C ALA A 39 8.42 0.96 -13.15
N ASP A 40 9.43 1.15 -14.00
CA ASP A 40 10.23 0.06 -14.54
C ASP A 40 10.90 -0.74 -13.42
N GLN A 41 11.14 -2.02 -13.70
CA GLN A 41 11.74 -2.96 -12.77
C GLN A 41 12.86 -3.73 -13.47
N PRO A 42 13.94 -4.11 -12.76
CA PRO A 42 15.05 -4.87 -13.31
C PRO A 42 14.71 -6.38 -13.48
N LEU A 43 13.43 -6.72 -13.56
CA LEU A 43 12.89 -8.07 -13.67
C LEU A 43 11.77 -8.10 -14.71
N PRO A 44 11.47 -9.26 -15.34
CA PRO A 44 10.26 -9.44 -16.14
C PRO A 44 9.01 -8.96 -15.40
N ILE A 45 8.18 -8.15 -16.07
CA ILE A 45 7.00 -7.52 -15.45
C ILE A 45 5.73 -8.15 -16.01
N ARG A 46 4.76 -8.46 -15.13
CA ARG A 46 3.35 -8.64 -15.50
C ARG A 46 2.49 -7.52 -14.92
N ILE A 47 1.42 -7.18 -15.63
CA ILE A 47 0.44 -6.16 -15.19
C ILE A 47 -0.96 -6.76 -15.29
N GLY A 48 -1.74 -6.61 -14.22
CA GLY A 48 -3.15 -7.00 -14.16
C GLY A 48 -3.46 -7.92 -12.98
N GLY A 49 -4.75 -8.12 -12.71
CA GLY A 49 -5.21 -9.05 -11.69
C GLY A 49 -4.87 -10.51 -12.03
N PHE A 50 -5.01 -11.39 -11.05
CA PHE A 50 -4.90 -12.85 -11.27
C PHE A 50 -6.26 -13.54 -11.42
N GLY A 51 -7.37 -12.86 -11.07
CA GLY A 51 -8.69 -13.50 -11.02
C GLY A 51 -8.97 -14.20 -9.67
N GLY A 52 -8.59 -13.56 -8.56
CA GLY A 52 -8.75 -14.11 -7.21
C GLY A 52 -7.65 -15.11 -6.82
N ALA A 53 -7.86 -15.82 -5.71
CA ALA A 53 -6.93 -16.82 -5.20
C ALA A 53 -6.70 -17.97 -6.19
N SER A 54 -7.78 -18.52 -6.77
CA SER A 54 -7.68 -19.64 -7.73
C SER A 54 -6.87 -19.26 -8.97
N GLY A 55 -7.11 -18.07 -9.54
CA GLY A 55 -6.34 -17.63 -10.69
C GLY A 55 -4.87 -17.32 -10.37
N LEU A 56 -4.56 -16.93 -9.13
CA LEU A 56 -3.16 -16.85 -8.67
C LEU A 56 -2.55 -18.25 -8.52
N ALA A 57 -3.29 -19.23 -7.97
CA ALA A 57 -2.81 -20.61 -7.85
C ALA A 57 -2.52 -21.23 -9.23
N ASP A 58 -3.39 -21.00 -10.21
CA ASP A 58 -3.18 -21.44 -11.59
C ASP A 58 -1.96 -20.78 -12.24
N TYR A 59 -1.75 -19.48 -11.97
CA TYR A 59 -0.55 -18.79 -12.41
C TYR A 59 0.71 -19.38 -11.78
N VAL A 60 0.70 -19.62 -10.46
CA VAL A 60 1.83 -20.22 -9.72
C VAL A 60 2.21 -21.59 -10.32
N ARG A 61 1.22 -22.46 -10.58
CA ARG A 61 1.45 -23.77 -11.20
C ARG A 61 1.98 -23.66 -12.63
N ARG A 62 1.32 -22.86 -13.47
CA ARG A 62 1.65 -22.74 -14.90
C ARG A 62 3.05 -22.16 -15.12
N GLU A 63 3.42 -21.15 -14.34
CA GLU A 63 4.70 -20.45 -14.50
C GLU A 63 5.83 -21.08 -13.67
N GLY A 64 5.56 -22.18 -12.96
CA GLY A 64 6.54 -22.87 -12.12
C GLY A 64 7.08 -21.97 -11.01
N ILE A 65 6.23 -21.13 -10.41
CA ILE A 65 6.64 -20.27 -9.29
C ILE A 65 6.91 -21.15 -8.07
N THR A 66 8.08 -20.97 -7.49
CA THR A 66 8.54 -21.74 -6.32
C THR A 66 8.43 -20.95 -5.01
N HIS A 67 8.38 -19.62 -5.09
CA HIS A 67 8.35 -18.73 -3.93
C HIS A 67 7.49 -17.52 -4.26
N VAL A 68 6.58 -17.13 -3.37
CA VAL A 68 5.79 -15.91 -3.50
C VAL A 68 6.20 -14.92 -2.43
N ILE A 69 6.43 -13.67 -2.84
CA ILE A 69 6.74 -12.57 -1.95
C ILE A 69 5.61 -11.54 -2.05
N ASP A 70 4.81 -11.43 -0.98
CA ASP A 70 3.81 -10.38 -0.83
C ASP A 70 4.48 -9.08 -0.38
N ALA A 71 4.90 -8.27 -1.35
CA ALA A 71 5.41 -6.91 -1.16
C ALA A 71 4.37 -5.87 -1.62
N THR A 72 3.08 -6.16 -1.42
CA THR A 72 1.99 -5.25 -1.77
C THR A 72 1.82 -4.16 -0.71
N HIS A 73 1.02 -3.13 -1.02
CA HIS A 73 0.71 -2.11 -0.03
C HIS A 73 -0.05 -2.74 1.16
N PRO A 74 0.18 -2.37 2.44
CA PRO A 74 -0.49 -3.01 3.59
C PRO A 74 -2.03 -2.93 3.61
N PHE A 75 -2.61 -2.09 2.76
CA PHE A 75 -4.06 -1.97 2.55
C PHE A 75 -4.56 -2.71 1.30
N ALA A 76 -3.70 -3.39 0.55
CA ALA A 76 -4.06 -4.28 -0.56
C ALA A 76 -4.47 -5.66 -0.03
N ALA A 77 -5.26 -5.68 1.04
CA ALA A 77 -5.54 -6.87 1.85
C ALA A 77 -6.18 -8.02 1.10
N GLU A 78 -6.97 -7.72 0.07
CA GLU A 78 -7.53 -8.73 -0.83
C GLU A 78 -6.43 -9.49 -1.58
N MET A 79 -5.42 -8.78 -2.09
CA MET A 79 -4.29 -9.43 -2.77
C MET A 79 -3.47 -10.28 -1.81
N SER A 80 -3.21 -9.78 -0.59
CA SER A 80 -2.53 -10.57 0.45
C SER A 80 -3.33 -11.81 0.87
N ARG A 81 -4.66 -11.70 1.01
CA ARG A 81 -5.54 -12.86 1.28
C ARG A 81 -5.49 -13.88 0.14
N ASN A 82 -5.59 -13.41 -1.10
CA ASN A 82 -5.47 -14.26 -2.28
C ASN A 82 -4.10 -14.95 -2.34
N ALA A 83 -3.02 -14.26 -1.95
CA ALA A 83 -1.68 -14.84 -1.88
C ALA A 83 -1.60 -15.97 -0.86
N VAL A 84 -2.09 -15.75 0.36
CA VAL A 84 -2.13 -16.80 1.40
C VAL A 84 -2.92 -18.02 0.91
N GLU A 85 -4.12 -17.80 0.39
CA GLU A 85 -4.97 -18.89 -0.07
C GLU A 85 -4.36 -19.64 -1.27
N ALA A 86 -3.84 -18.93 -2.28
CA ALA A 86 -3.24 -19.55 -3.45
C ALA A 86 -1.97 -20.34 -3.11
N CYS A 87 -1.15 -19.81 -2.20
CA CYS A 87 0.07 -20.47 -1.74
C CYS A 87 -0.26 -21.74 -0.95
N ALA A 88 -1.29 -21.72 -0.11
CA ALA A 88 -1.79 -22.91 0.58
C ALA A 88 -2.33 -23.97 -0.40
N GLN A 89 -3.02 -23.56 -1.49
CA GLN A 89 -3.53 -24.49 -2.51
C GLN A 89 -2.45 -25.14 -3.39
N THR A 90 -1.22 -24.60 -3.38
CA THR A 90 -0.12 -25.01 -4.25
C THR A 90 1.10 -25.48 -3.48
N ASP A 91 1.02 -25.52 -2.15
CA ASP A 91 2.15 -25.76 -1.24
C ASP A 91 3.36 -24.87 -1.55
N THR A 92 3.10 -23.65 -2.03
CA THR A 92 4.17 -22.69 -2.40
C THR A 92 4.53 -21.83 -1.19
N PRO A 93 5.82 -21.77 -0.79
CA PRO A 93 6.28 -20.88 0.27
C PRO A 93 5.90 -19.40 0.02
N LEU A 94 5.36 -18.75 1.06
CA LEU A 94 4.95 -17.35 1.06
C LEU A 94 5.65 -16.58 2.18
N ILE A 95 6.24 -15.44 1.84
CA ILE A 95 6.69 -14.42 2.78
C ILE A 95 6.10 -13.06 2.44
N ALA A 96 5.75 -12.27 3.44
CA ALA A 96 5.33 -10.89 3.27
C ALA A 96 6.44 -9.92 3.64
N LEU A 97 6.78 -9.01 2.74
CA LEU A 97 7.65 -7.87 3.03
C LEU A 97 6.78 -6.73 3.56
N GLU A 98 6.65 -6.64 4.87
CA GLU A 98 5.72 -5.74 5.54
C GLU A 98 6.44 -4.85 6.55
N ARG A 99 6.47 -3.54 6.28
CA ARG A 99 7.02 -2.54 7.19
C ARG A 99 6.21 -2.47 8.47
N THR A 100 6.82 -2.06 9.57
CA THR A 100 6.10 -1.72 10.81
C THR A 100 5.10 -0.58 10.58
N PRO A 101 3.89 -0.62 11.18
CA PRO A 101 2.99 0.52 11.23
C PRO A 101 3.66 1.73 11.89
N TRP A 102 3.26 2.94 11.53
CA TRP A 102 3.69 4.12 12.26
C TRP A 102 3.12 4.08 13.69
N ALA A 103 3.97 4.41 14.65
CA ALA A 103 3.57 4.67 16.02
C ALA A 103 3.22 6.15 16.21
N LYS A 104 2.20 6.40 17.04
CA LYS A 104 1.80 7.74 17.48
C LYS A 104 2.92 8.36 18.31
N ALA A 105 3.42 9.52 17.91
CA ALA A 105 4.46 10.27 18.60
C ALA A 105 3.87 11.40 19.48
N PRO A 106 4.61 11.93 20.46
CA PRO A 106 4.20 13.12 21.19
C PRO A 106 3.83 14.27 20.24
N GLY A 107 2.68 14.91 20.49
CA GLY A 107 2.12 15.96 19.64
C GLY A 107 1.25 15.48 18.49
N ASP A 108 1.18 14.16 18.21
CA ASP A 108 0.24 13.61 17.24
C ASP A 108 -1.20 13.62 17.79
N ASN A 109 -2.12 14.21 17.04
CA ASN A 109 -3.55 14.17 17.32
C ASN A 109 -4.27 13.09 16.48
N TRP A 110 -3.94 11.82 16.72
CA TRP A 110 -4.57 10.71 15.99
C TRP A 110 -5.90 10.28 16.60
N ILE A 111 -6.89 10.09 15.73
CA ILE A 111 -8.16 9.42 15.98
C ILE A 111 -8.10 8.08 15.23
N GLU A 112 -7.90 6.99 15.94
CA GLU A 112 -7.71 5.67 15.35
C GLU A 112 -9.05 5.01 15.03
N VAL A 113 -9.19 4.50 13.81
CA VAL A 113 -10.42 3.85 13.32
C VAL A 113 -10.12 2.54 12.61
N SER A 114 -11.09 1.63 12.53
CA SER A 114 -10.92 0.30 11.96
C SER A 114 -10.91 0.27 10.43
N ASP A 115 -11.64 1.19 9.81
CA ASP A 115 -11.93 1.18 8.38
C ASP A 115 -12.40 2.56 7.87
N VAL A 116 -12.71 2.62 6.58
CA VAL A 116 -13.14 3.84 5.89
C VAL A 116 -14.50 4.34 6.38
N ASN A 117 -15.44 3.46 6.68
CA ASN A 117 -16.77 3.89 7.13
C ASN A 117 -16.68 4.50 8.54
N ALA A 118 -15.87 3.90 9.41
CA ALA A 118 -15.53 4.48 10.70
C ALA A 118 -14.79 5.82 10.55
N ALA A 119 -13.95 5.99 9.53
CA ALA A 119 -13.32 7.28 9.23
C ALA A 119 -14.34 8.36 8.84
N VAL A 120 -15.33 8.01 8.01
CA VAL A 120 -16.43 8.93 7.64
C VAL A 120 -17.27 9.31 8.85
N ALA A 121 -17.54 8.37 9.75
CA ALA A 121 -18.27 8.62 10.99
C ALA A 121 -17.51 9.50 11.98
N ALA A 122 -16.17 9.44 11.97
CA ALA A 122 -15.30 10.22 12.85
C ALA A 122 -15.04 11.67 12.38
N LEU A 123 -15.50 12.04 11.18
CA LEU A 123 -15.44 13.43 10.72
C LEU A 123 -16.36 14.34 11.57
N PRO A 124 -16.01 15.63 11.72
CA PRO A 124 -16.83 16.55 12.48
C PRO A 124 -18.20 16.78 11.82
N GLU A 125 -19.22 17.14 12.59
CA GLU A 125 -20.53 17.48 12.01
C GLU A 125 -20.51 18.83 11.27
N THR A 126 -19.68 19.77 11.72
CA THR A 126 -19.51 21.08 11.09
C THR A 126 -18.69 20.98 9.79
N PRO A 127 -19.01 21.79 8.76
CA PRO A 127 -18.20 21.90 7.54
C PRO A 127 -16.72 22.11 7.85
N ALA A 128 -15.85 21.41 7.13
CA ALA A 128 -14.41 21.45 7.33
C ALA A 128 -13.65 21.14 6.03
N PRO A 129 -12.45 21.70 5.83
CA PRO A 129 -11.52 21.30 4.78
C PRO A 129 -10.76 20.02 5.17
N VAL A 130 -11.02 18.93 4.43
CA VAL A 130 -10.55 17.57 4.74
C VAL A 130 -9.61 17.08 3.64
N PHE A 131 -8.37 16.75 4.01
CA PHE A 131 -7.44 16.07 3.12
C PHE A 131 -7.60 14.54 3.21
N LEU A 132 -8.10 13.93 2.13
CA LEU A 132 -8.23 12.49 1.97
C LEU A 132 -6.92 11.90 1.42
N GLY A 133 -5.94 11.71 2.30
CA GLY A 133 -4.64 11.10 2.01
C GLY A 133 -4.67 9.57 1.85
N ILE A 134 -5.75 9.03 1.29
CA ILE A 134 -6.02 7.58 1.15
C ILE A 134 -5.95 7.07 -0.30
N GLY A 135 -5.62 7.96 -1.26
CA GLY A 135 -5.57 7.66 -2.69
C GLY A 135 -6.97 7.60 -3.33
N ARG A 136 -7.05 7.02 -4.53
CA ARG A 136 -8.30 6.99 -5.33
C ARG A 136 -9.33 5.93 -4.92
N GLN A 137 -8.88 4.88 -4.23
CA GLN A 137 -9.75 3.76 -3.86
C GLN A 137 -10.46 4.01 -2.54
N HIS A 138 -11.72 3.57 -2.44
CA HIS A 138 -12.56 3.68 -1.25
C HIS A 138 -12.88 5.13 -0.84
N ILE A 139 -12.99 6.04 -1.80
CA ILE A 139 -13.39 7.43 -1.52
C ILE A 139 -14.92 7.59 -1.49
N ALA A 140 -15.67 6.75 -2.20
CA ALA A 140 -17.13 6.87 -2.34
C ALA A 140 -17.91 7.05 -1.01
N PRO A 141 -17.57 6.36 0.10
CA PRO A 141 -18.27 6.56 1.37
C PRO A 141 -18.28 8.00 1.90
N PHE A 142 -17.28 8.84 1.53
CA PHE A 142 -17.22 10.25 1.94
C PHE A 142 -18.33 11.11 1.31
N ALA A 143 -19.00 10.63 0.25
CA ALA A 143 -20.18 11.30 -0.31
C ALA A 143 -21.33 11.45 0.70
N ALA A 144 -21.36 10.62 1.76
CA ALA A 144 -22.35 10.72 2.84
C ALA A 144 -22.16 11.94 3.75
N ARG A 145 -21.03 12.66 3.62
CA ARG A 145 -20.72 13.89 4.35
C ARG A 145 -20.40 15.02 3.36
N PRO A 146 -21.37 15.47 2.55
CA PRO A 146 -21.13 16.40 1.44
C PRO A 146 -20.83 17.84 1.88
N GLN A 147 -21.04 18.17 3.17
CA GLN A 147 -20.79 19.50 3.71
C GLN A 147 -19.30 19.86 3.86
N HIS A 148 -18.40 18.87 3.73
CA HIS A 148 -16.96 19.10 3.81
C HIS A 148 -16.37 19.51 2.45
N ALA A 149 -15.33 20.34 2.50
CA ALA A 149 -14.50 20.62 1.33
C ALA A 149 -13.40 19.56 1.27
N TYR A 150 -13.45 18.67 0.28
CA TYR A 150 -12.49 17.58 0.18
C TYR A 150 -11.34 17.91 -0.77
N THR A 151 -10.11 17.66 -0.31
CA THR A 151 -8.92 17.60 -1.15
C THR A 151 -8.44 16.15 -1.23
N LEU A 152 -8.28 15.64 -2.44
CA LEU A 152 -7.79 14.31 -2.76
C LEU A 152 -6.37 14.42 -3.34
N ARG A 153 -5.59 13.34 -3.21
CA ARG A 153 -4.33 13.22 -3.93
C ARG A 153 -4.24 11.90 -4.67
N PHE A 154 -4.12 11.99 -5.99
CA PHE A 154 -3.98 10.84 -6.87
C PHE A 154 -2.62 10.83 -7.56
N VAL A 155 -2.18 9.64 -7.96
CA VAL A 155 -0.97 9.48 -8.77
C VAL A 155 -1.23 9.90 -10.21
N ASP A 156 -2.38 9.49 -10.76
CA ASP A 156 -2.82 9.81 -12.11
C ASP A 156 -4.15 10.62 -12.03
N PRO A 157 -4.45 11.47 -13.02
CA PRO A 157 -5.74 12.18 -13.08
C PRO A 157 -6.94 11.22 -13.04
N PRO A 158 -8.10 11.64 -12.49
CA PRO A 158 -9.31 10.82 -12.54
C PRO A 158 -9.79 10.61 -13.98
N GLU A 159 -10.08 9.37 -14.34
CA GLU A 159 -10.61 9.00 -15.66
C GLU A 159 -12.15 9.08 -15.73
N ALA A 160 -12.80 9.09 -14.56
CA ALA A 160 -14.23 9.19 -14.40
C ALA A 160 -14.56 10.28 -13.37
N PRO A 161 -15.76 10.87 -13.42
CA PRO A 161 -16.22 11.81 -12.41
C PRO A 161 -16.08 11.24 -10.99
N LEU A 162 -15.73 12.11 -10.05
CA LEU A 162 -15.68 11.74 -8.64
C LEU A 162 -17.10 11.53 -8.09
N PRO A 163 -17.25 10.66 -7.07
CA PRO A 163 -18.55 10.44 -6.44
C PRO A 163 -19.09 11.65 -5.65
N PHE A 164 -18.27 12.68 -5.43
CA PHE A 164 -18.62 13.94 -4.77
C PHE A 164 -17.67 15.05 -5.25
N ALA A 165 -18.05 16.31 -5.01
CA ALA A 165 -17.21 17.46 -5.34
C ALA A 165 -15.95 17.49 -4.47
N ALA A 166 -14.78 17.58 -5.12
CA ALA A 166 -13.49 17.61 -4.45
C ALA A 166 -12.39 18.20 -5.36
N ASP A 167 -11.41 18.83 -4.74
CA ASP A 167 -10.17 19.22 -5.41
C ASP A 167 -9.22 18.03 -5.51
N VAL A 168 -8.56 17.85 -6.65
CA VAL A 168 -7.62 16.74 -6.88
C VAL A 168 -6.22 17.27 -7.15
N ILE A 169 -5.29 16.90 -6.27
CA ILE A 169 -3.86 17.09 -6.47
C ILE A 169 -3.32 15.85 -7.20
N VAL A 170 -2.80 16.02 -8.41
CA VAL A 170 -2.10 14.95 -9.13
C VAL A 170 -0.61 15.03 -8.80
N SER A 171 -0.12 14.09 -8.00
CA SER A 171 1.30 14.01 -7.63
C SER A 171 1.69 12.61 -7.17
N ARG A 172 2.97 12.29 -7.35
CA ARG A 172 3.58 11.02 -6.93
C ARG A 172 4.66 11.31 -5.89
N GLY A 173 4.71 10.49 -4.84
CA GLY A 173 5.73 10.61 -3.80
C GLY A 173 7.12 10.13 -4.27
N PRO A 174 8.14 10.16 -3.38
CA PRO A 174 8.03 10.46 -1.95
C PRO A 174 7.68 11.93 -1.67
N PHE A 175 6.94 12.18 -0.60
CA PHE A 175 6.54 13.54 -0.20
C PHE A 175 7.46 14.08 0.89
N THR A 176 7.73 15.39 0.86
CA THR A 176 8.57 16.08 1.86
C THR A 176 7.72 16.81 2.89
N LEU A 177 8.24 16.99 4.09
CA LEU A 177 7.56 17.74 5.16
C LEU A 177 7.20 19.15 4.71
N ASP A 178 8.15 19.89 4.12
CA ASP A 178 7.92 21.26 3.68
C ASP A 178 6.85 21.35 2.58
N GLY A 179 6.84 20.38 1.65
CA GLY A 179 5.82 20.29 0.62
C GLY A 179 4.42 20.03 1.20
N GLU A 180 4.32 19.14 2.20
CA GLU A 180 3.05 18.88 2.89
C GLU A 180 2.58 20.09 3.69
N LEU A 181 3.48 20.79 4.39
CA LEU A 181 3.16 22.01 5.12
C LEU A 181 2.64 23.11 4.19
N ALA A 182 3.31 23.31 3.05
CA ALA A 182 2.88 24.27 2.04
C ALA A 182 1.51 23.89 1.47
N MET A 183 1.32 22.63 1.07
CA MET A 183 0.04 22.13 0.55
C MET A 183 -1.10 22.34 1.54
N MET A 184 -0.91 21.91 2.80
CA MET A 184 -1.95 22.00 3.83
C MET A 184 -2.32 23.45 4.14
N ARG A 185 -1.34 24.37 4.18
CA ARG A 185 -1.60 25.80 4.38
C ARG A 185 -2.34 26.43 3.21
N THR A 186 -1.89 26.18 1.98
CA THR A 186 -2.52 26.74 0.77
C THR A 186 -3.96 26.28 0.60
N GLN A 187 -4.24 25.00 0.90
CA GLN A 187 -5.58 24.41 0.81
C GLN A 187 -6.42 24.63 2.09
N GLY A 188 -5.85 25.27 3.12
CA GLY A 188 -6.53 25.49 4.39
C GLY A 188 -6.94 24.21 5.11
N ILE A 189 -6.23 23.09 4.92
CA ILE A 189 -6.58 21.78 5.47
C ILE A 189 -6.68 21.85 7.00
N ALA A 190 -7.82 21.38 7.53
CA ALA A 190 -8.08 21.31 8.96
C ALA A 190 -8.14 19.87 9.47
N TRP A 191 -8.40 18.88 8.60
CA TRP A 191 -8.51 17.47 8.95
C TRP A 191 -7.81 16.60 7.94
N ILE A 192 -7.20 15.50 8.39
CA ILE A 192 -6.56 14.54 7.50
C ILE A 192 -7.15 13.15 7.74
N VAL A 193 -7.49 12.45 6.67
CA VAL A 193 -7.75 11.01 6.72
C VAL A 193 -6.56 10.29 6.09
N ALA A 194 -5.97 9.37 6.84
CA ALA A 194 -4.80 8.63 6.39
C ALA A 194 -4.93 7.14 6.69
N ARG A 195 -4.26 6.33 5.87
CA ARG A 195 -4.02 4.91 6.14
C ARG A 195 -2.71 4.77 6.90
N ASN A 196 -2.66 3.92 7.93
CA ASN A 196 -1.40 3.58 8.62
C ASN A 196 -0.54 2.63 7.75
N SER A 197 -0.06 3.15 6.64
CA SER A 197 0.73 2.39 5.66
C SER A 197 2.10 2.01 6.19
N GLY A 198 2.64 2.72 7.18
CA GLY A 198 4.05 2.59 7.57
C GLY A 198 5.00 3.14 6.49
N GLY A 199 6.31 3.01 6.75
CA GLY A 199 7.39 3.49 5.87
C GLY A 199 7.44 5.01 5.64
N ASP A 200 8.45 5.47 4.91
CA ASP A 200 8.79 6.90 4.93
C ASP A 200 8.12 7.73 3.82
N GLY A 201 7.92 7.13 2.64
CA GLY A 201 7.50 7.87 1.44
C GLY A 201 6.18 8.63 1.53
N ALA A 202 5.32 8.28 2.49
CA ALA A 202 4.06 8.98 2.76
C ALA A 202 3.91 9.45 4.22
N ARG A 203 4.97 9.36 5.05
CA ARG A 203 4.95 9.78 6.46
C ARG A 203 4.83 11.30 6.60
N ALA A 204 5.36 12.06 5.64
CA ALA A 204 5.42 13.52 5.68
C ALA A 204 4.08 14.22 6.00
N LYS A 205 2.94 13.69 5.52
CA LYS A 205 1.62 14.26 5.81
C LYS A 205 1.25 14.17 7.30
N ILE A 206 1.71 13.13 7.98
CA ILE A 206 1.50 12.92 9.41
C ILE A 206 2.38 13.87 10.22
N ASP A 207 3.63 14.05 9.79
CA ASP A 207 4.55 14.98 10.45
C ASP A 207 4.13 16.44 10.23
N ALA A 208 3.59 16.78 9.06
CA ALA A 208 3.00 18.08 8.79
C ALA A 208 1.75 18.32 9.66
N ALA A 209 0.89 17.31 9.81
CA ALA A 209 -0.26 17.36 10.71
C ALA A 209 0.17 17.69 12.14
N ARG A 210 1.20 17.00 12.65
CA ARG A 210 1.79 17.24 13.97
C ARG A 210 2.27 18.67 14.12
N ARG A 211 3.01 19.19 13.14
CA ARG A 211 3.54 20.57 13.14
C ARG A 211 2.44 21.63 13.12
N LEU A 212 1.31 21.33 12.49
CA LEU A 212 0.15 22.23 12.38
C LEU A 212 -0.90 22.00 13.48
N GLY A 213 -0.72 20.99 14.35
CA GLY A 213 -1.69 20.62 15.38
C GLY A 213 -3.00 20.03 14.83
N LEU A 214 -2.99 19.49 13.62
CA LEU A 214 -4.19 19.00 12.94
C LEU A 214 -4.59 17.59 13.41
N PRO A 215 -5.90 17.31 13.58
CA PRO A 215 -6.38 15.96 13.78
C PRO A 215 -6.12 15.08 12.55
N VAL A 216 -5.70 13.84 12.82
CA VAL A 216 -5.53 12.80 11.80
C VAL A 216 -6.43 11.63 12.15
N ILE A 217 -7.44 11.38 11.31
CA ILE A 217 -8.20 10.14 11.33
C ILE A 217 -7.33 9.05 10.70
N MET A 218 -6.76 8.20 11.57
CA MET A 218 -5.82 7.15 11.19
C MET A 218 -6.55 5.83 11.06
N ILE A 219 -6.71 5.37 9.81
CA ILE A 219 -7.29 4.06 9.52
C ILE A 219 -6.22 3.00 9.83
N SER A 220 -6.57 2.06 10.70
CA SER A 220 -5.76 0.92 11.11
C SER A 220 -5.58 -0.08 9.97
N ARG A 221 -4.50 -0.86 10.00
CA ARG A 221 -4.28 -1.90 8.99
C ARG A 221 -5.38 -2.97 9.08
N PRO A 222 -5.84 -3.49 7.92
CA PRO A 222 -6.77 -4.60 7.91
C PRO A 222 -6.13 -5.84 8.52
N LYS A 223 -6.93 -6.65 9.23
CA LYS A 223 -6.49 -7.96 9.71
C LYS A 223 -6.28 -8.91 8.52
N LEU A 224 -5.15 -9.59 8.51
CA LEU A 224 -4.75 -10.56 7.49
C LEU A 224 -4.55 -11.94 8.14
N PRO A 225 -4.73 -13.04 7.39
CA PRO A 225 -4.30 -14.36 7.83
C PRO A 225 -2.81 -14.36 8.19
N GLU A 226 -2.45 -15.24 9.13
CA GLU A 226 -1.06 -15.43 9.53
C GLU A 226 -0.22 -15.94 8.35
N ARG A 227 0.98 -15.38 8.19
CA ARG A 227 1.98 -15.74 7.18
C ARG A 227 3.36 -15.30 7.66
N LEU A 228 4.42 -15.89 7.11
CA LEU A 228 5.78 -15.45 7.41
C LEU A 228 5.94 -13.98 7.02
N ARG A 229 6.58 -13.19 7.89
CA ARG A 229 6.79 -11.75 7.70
C ARG A 229 8.27 -11.43 7.78
N ALA A 230 8.71 -10.56 6.90
CA ALA A 230 10.00 -9.91 6.92
C ALA A 230 9.78 -8.39 6.98
N GLU A 231 10.57 -7.70 7.78
CA GLU A 231 10.54 -6.24 7.90
C GLU A 231 11.55 -5.56 6.97
N SER A 232 12.44 -6.36 6.36
CA SER A 232 13.52 -5.88 5.51
C SER A 232 13.72 -6.72 4.24
N VAL A 233 14.27 -6.08 3.20
CA VAL A 233 14.69 -6.77 1.97
C VAL A 233 15.74 -7.84 2.28
N THR A 234 16.64 -7.58 3.23
CA THR A 234 17.68 -8.52 3.65
C THR A 234 17.10 -9.82 4.19
N GLU A 235 16.07 -9.76 5.04
CA GLU A 235 15.39 -10.96 5.56
C GLU A 235 14.72 -11.78 4.46
N VAL A 236 14.09 -11.12 3.48
CA VAL A 236 13.50 -11.81 2.32
C VAL A 236 14.59 -12.51 1.49
N MET A 237 15.72 -11.85 1.25
CA MET A 237 16.84 -12.44 0.51
C MET A 237 17.44 -13.64 1.25
N GLN A 238 17.56 -13.57 2.57
CA GLN A 238 17.99 -14.71 3.39
C GLN A 238 17.01 -15.88 3.27
N TRP A 239 15.70 -15.60 3.33
CA TRP A 239 14.67 -16.62 3.16
C TRP A 239 14.73 -17.30 1.79
N LEU A 240 14.99 -16.55 0.72
CA LEU A 240 15.19 -17.12 -0.63
C LEU A 240 16.44 -17.99 -0.76
N ASP A 241 17.49 -17.70 0.02
CA ASP A 241 18.76 -18.41 -0.01
C ASP A 241 18.78 -19.68 0.85
N HIS A 242 17.83 -19.83 1.79
CA HIS A 242 17.66 -21.06 2.58
C HIS A 242 17.11 -22.17 1.70
N ARG A 243 18.00 -22.76 0.91
CA ARG A 243 17.76 -23.94 0.08
C ARG A 243 17.03 -24.99 0.91
N THR A 244 15.86 -25.41 0.43
CA THR A 244 15.21 -26.66 0.79
C THR A 244 16.29 -27.74 0.91
N PRO A 245 16.36 -28.53 2.00
CA PRO A 245 17.36 -29.59 2.08
C PRO A 245 17.18 -30.50 0.87
N LEU A 246 18.19 -30.53 0.00
CA LEU A 246 18.33 -31.57 -1.00
C LEU A 246 18.61 -32.86 -0.24
N GLY A 247 17.55 -33.64 0.02
CA GLY A 247 17.62 -35.03 0.43
C GLY A 247 18.20 -35.31 1.82
N ALA A 248 17.37 -35.92 2.66
CA ALA A 248 17.80 -37.00 3.52
C ALA A 248 16.93 -38.22 3.17
#